data_AF-A0A2R6D6W8-F1
#
_entry.id   AF-A0A2R6D6W8-F1
#
_cell.length_a   1.000
_cell.length_b   1.000
_cell.length_c   1.000
_cell.angle_alpha   90.00
_cell.angle_beta   90.00
_cell.angle_gamma   90.00
#
_symmetry.space_group_name_H-M   'P 1'
#
loop_
_entity.id
_entity.type
_entity.pdbx_description
1 polymer ?
#
loop_
_entity_poly.entity_id
_entity_poly.type
_entity_poly.pdbx_seq_one_letter_code
_entity_poly.pdbx_strand_id
1 'polypeptide(L)'
;VGKGEGYSDLEFAILRAFDLVDDATTTVTTVHERQVVDENVPTTAEDVPMDWLVTPERSIRTDGPTEKPEGIAWDRLDEGKIEEIPILQQLRPES
;
A
#
# COMPACT_ATOMS: atom_id res chain seq x y z
N VAL A 1 -8.92 -0.86 -4.53
CA VAL A 1 -9.58 -0.30 -3.31
C VAL A 1 -9.38 -1.26 -2.16
N GLY A 2 -8.68 -0.83 -1.10
CA GLY A 2 -8.55 -1.58 0.14
C GLY A 2 -9.80 -1.46 1.04
N LYS A 3 -9.68 -1.88 2.29
CA LYS A 3 -10.77 -1.75 3.28
C LYS A 3 -10.99 -0.31 3.77
N GLY A 4 -10.08 0.61 3.42
CA GLY A 4 -10.11 2.03 3.82
C GLY A 4 -9.27 2.36 5.04
N GLU A 5 -8.66 1.37 5.69
CA GLU A 5 -7.91 1.55 6.94
C GLU A 5 -6.41 1.85 6.73
N GLY A 6 -5.90 1.77 5.49
CA GLY A 6 -4.52 2.11 5.12
C GLY A 6 -3.41 1.20 5.68
N TYR A 7 -3.74 0.09 6.36
CA TYR A 7 -2.72 -0.75 7.01
C TYR A 7 -1.72 -1.36 6.03
N SER A 8 -2.17 -1.90 4.89
CA SER A 8 -1.25 -2.53 3.93
C SER A 8 -0.31 -1.52 3.27
N ASP A 9 -0.81 -0.32 3.02
CA ASP A 9 -0.01 0.78 2.49
C ASP A 9 1.05 1.22 3.51
N LEU A 10 0.66 1.30 4.78
CA LEU A 10 1.55 1.59 5.90
C LEU A 10 2.59 0.49 6.13
N GLU A 11 2.21 -0.78 6.02
CA GLU A 11 3.14 -1.92 6.10
C GLU A 11 4.21 -1.84 5.00
N PHE A 12 3.81 -1.53 3.76
CA PHE A 12 4.76 -1.33 2.67
C PHE A 12 5.69 -0.16 2.96
N ALA A 13 5.16 0.97 3.41
CA ALA A 13 5.94 2.16 3.78
C ALA A 13 6.94 1.88 4.92
N ILE A 14 6.57 1.10 5.92
CA ILE A 14 7.48 0.66 6.99
C ILE A 14 8.60 -0.19 6.40
N LEU A 15 8.29 -1.17 5.55
CA LEU A 15 9.31 -2.01 4.90
C LEU A 15 10.23 -1.19 3.99
N ARG A 16 9.70 -0.18 3.29
CA ARG A 16 10.44 0.75 2.44
C ARG A 16 11.47 1.54 3.26
N ALA A 17 11.10 1.99 4.47
CA ALA A 17 12.00 2.70 5.37
C ALA A 17 13.20 1.86 5.86
N PHE A 18 13.14 0.53 5.70
CA PHE A 18 14.24 -0.39 6.00
C PHE A 18 14.94 -0.95 4.75
N ASP A 19 14.69 -0.37 3.57
CA ASP A 19 15.21 -0.84 2.28
C ASP A 19 14.86 -2.31 1.96
N LEU A 20 13.75 -2.83 2.52
CA LEU A 20 13.31 -4.22 2.32
C LEU A 20 12.41 -4.40 1.10
N VAL A 21 11.78 -3.31 0.65
CA VAL A 21 10.95 -3.25 -0.55
C VAL A 21 11.24 -1.96 -1.33
N ASP A 22 10.93 -1.98 -2.62
CA ASP A 22 11.16 -0.89 -3.55
C ASP A 22 10.19 -0.92 -4.74
N ASP A 23 10.38 0.00 -5.70
CA ASP A 23 9.56 0.07 -6.91
C ASP A 23 9.73 -1.19 -7.79
N ALA A 24 10.83 -1.93 -7.65
CA ALA A 24 11.05 -3.20 -8.34
C ALA A 24 10.36 -4.40 -7.65
N THR A 25 9.88 -4.21 -6.41
CA THR A 25 9.22 -5.27 -5.63
C THR A 25 7.82 -5.52 -6.17
N THR A 26 7.56 -6.70 -6.75
CA THR A 26 6.25 -7.01 -7.33
C THR A 26 5.15 -7.10 -6.27
N THR A 27 4.07 -6.34 -6.45
CA THR A 27 2.87 -6.35 -5.59
C THR A 27 1.75 -7.14 -6.25
N VAL A 28 1.17 -8.07 -5.50
CA VAL A 28 0.13 -8.97 -6.00
C VAL A 28 -0.95 -9.11 -4.96
N THR A 29 -2.20 -9.09 -5.39
CA THR A 29 -3.32 -9.40 -4.51
C THR A 29 -4.30 -10.37 -5.17
N THR A 30 -5.14 -10.98 -4.34
CA THR A 30 -6.23 -11.83 -4.79
C THR A 30 -7.56 -11.11 -4.57
N VAL A 31 -8.44 -11.18 -5.56
CA VAL A 31 -9.79 -10.60 -5.52
C VAL A 31 -10.79 -11.55 -6.18
N HIS A 32 -12.06 -11.42 -5.85
CA HIS A 32 -13.11 -12.11 -6.59
C HIS A 32 -13.37 -11.42 -7.94
N GLU A 33 -13.80 -12.14 -8.98
CA GLU A 33 -14.04 -11.61 -10.33
C GLU A 33 -14.96 -10.37 -10.31
N ARG A 34 -16.00 -10.40 -9.48
CA ARG A 34 -16.95 -9.28 -9.27
C ARG A 34 -16.34 -8.00 -8.68
N GLN A 35 -15.12 -8.05 -8.15
CA GLN A 35 -14.41 -6.88 -7.63
C GLN A 35 -13.53 -6.24 -8.68
N VAL A 36 -13.35 -6.88 -9.85
CA VAL A 36 -12.69 -6.31 -11.01
C VAL A 36 -13.73 -5.47 -11.76
N VAL A 37 -13.40 -4.20 -11.96
CA VAL A 37 -14.27 -3.19 -12.56
C VAL A 37 -13.45 -2.44 -13.61
N ASP A 38 -14.10 -2.00 -14.69
CA ASP A 38 -13.42 -1.29 -15.80
C ASP A 38 -13.30 0.22 -15.53
N GLU A 39 -13.86 0.69 -14.40
CA GLU A 39 -13.79 2.08 -13.96
C GLU A 39 -12.46 2.42 -13.28
N ASN A 40 -11.99 3.64 -13.55
CA ASN A 40 -10.85 4.20 -12.82
C ASN A 40 -11.23 4.46 -11.35
N VAL A 41 -10.49 3.82 -10.46
CA VAL A 41 -10.58 4.04 -9.02
C VAL A 41 -9.62 5.18 -8.64
N PRO A 42 -10.09 6.21 -7.91
CA PRO A 42 -9.18 7.23 -7.38
C PRO A 42 -8.17 6.63 -6.40
N THR A 43 -6.90 7.00 -6.55
CA THR A 43 -5.81 6.63 -5.65
C THR A 43 -5.11 7.88 -5.11
N THR A 44 -4.42 7.73 -3.98
CA THR A 44 -3.52 8.75 -3.43
C THR A 44 -2.06 8.35 -3.63
N ALA A 45 -1.12 9.23 -3.28
CA ALA A 45 0.32 8.94 -3.41
C ALA A 45 0.81 7.92 -2.36
N GLU A 46 0.05 7.75 -1.29
CA GLU A 46 0.33 6.79 -0.23
C GLU A 46 -0.18 5.38 -0.56
N ASP A 47 -1.07 5.23 -1.55
CA ASP A 47 -1.58 3.92 -1.96
C ASP A 47 -0.48 3.11 -2.68
N VAL A 48 -0.36 1.83 -2.33
CA VAL A 48 0.54 0.91 -3.02
C VAL A 48 -0.14 0.37 -4.29
N PRO A 49 0.35 0.68 -5.51
CA PRO A 49 -0.22 0.12 -6.73
C PRO A 49 0.00 -1.40 -6.76
N MET A 50 -0.98 -2.14 -7.29
CA MET A 50 -0.89 -3.58 -7.48
C MET A 50 -0.42 -3.89 -8.88
N ASP A 51 0.72 -4.56 -9.05
CA ASP A 51 1.22 -4.99 -10.36
C ASP A 51 0.32 -6.08 -10.97
N TRP A 52 -0.21 -6.96 -10.11
CA TRP A 52 -1.08 -8.06 -10.51
C TRP A 52 -2.32 -8.19 -9.63
N LEU A 53 -3.44 -8.47 -10.29
CA LEU A 53 -4.67 -8.94 -9.67
C LEU A 53 -4.89 -10.40 -10.07
N VAL A 54 -5.09 -11.26 -9.08
CA VAL A 54 -5.39 -12.67 -9.33
C VAL A 54 -6.82 -12.98 -8.88
N THR A 55 -7.61 -13.50 -9.80
CA THR A 55 -8.96 -13.98 -9.55
C THR A 55 -9.03 -15.51 -9.66
N PRO A 56 -10.14 -16.15 -9.27
CA PRO A 56 -10.32 -17.57 -9.52
C PRO A 56 -10.27 -17.97 -11.00
N GLU A 57 -10.53 -17.03 -11.93
CA GLU A 57 -10.65 -17.31 -13.36
C GLU A 57 -9.41 -16.89 -14.17
N ARG A 58 -8.69 -15.85 -13.73
CA ARG A 58 -7.57 -15.27 -14.49
C ARG A 58 -6.60 -14.48 -13.64
N SER A 59 -5.41 -14.25 -14.19
CA SER A 59 -4.44 -13.29 -13.66
C SER A 59 -4.37 -12.09 -14.59
N ILE A 60 -4.43 -10.89 -14.02
CA ILE A 60 -4.50 -9.62 -14.74
C ILE A 60 -3.27 -8.81 -14.33
N ARG A 61 -2.46 -8.39 -15.31
CA ARG A 61 -1.42 -7.39 -15.10
C ARG A 61 -2.07 -6.01 -15.20
N THR A 62 -1.78 -5.12 -14.26
CA THR A 62 -2.33 -3.77 -14.28
C THR A 62 -1.43 -2.84 -15.09
N ASP A 63 -2.04 -1.80 -15.65
CA ASP A 63 -1.35 -0.70 -16.33
C ASP A 63 -1.27 0.56 -15.43
N GLY A 64 -1.28 0.35 -14.11
CA GLY A 64 -1.28 1.42 -13.11
C GLY A 64 0.08 2.12 -12.96
N PRO A 65 0.16 3.13 -12.06
CA PRO A 65 1.43 3.77 -11.73
C PRO A 65 2.46 2.75 -11.26
N THR A 66 3.71 2.94 -11.68
CA THR A 66 4.84 2.11 -11.23
C THR A 66 5.49 2.63 -9.96
N GLU A 67 5.29 3.91 -9.67
CA GLU A 67 5.83 4.57 -8.47
C GLU A 67 5.09 4.05 -7.23
N LYS A 68 5.85 3.62 -6.23
CA LYS A 68 5.31 3.16 -4.94
C LYS A 68 5.61 4.20 -3.86
N PRO A 69 4.91 4.18 -2.72
CA PRO A 69 5.17 5.11 -1.64
C PRO A 69 6.66 5.13 -1.25
N GLU A 70 7.24 6.34 -1.14
CA GLU A 70 8.66 6.52 -0.83
C GLU A 70 8.99 6.25 0.65
N GLY A 71 7.97 6.18 1.51
CA GLY A 71 8.13 5.94 2.94
C GLY A 71 6.86 6.24 3.72
N ILE A 72 6.99 6.34 5.04
CA ILE A 72 5.87 6.59 5.95
C ILE A 72 5.39 8.04 5.82
N ALA A 73 4.13 8.23 5.45
CA ALA A 73 3.48 9.55 5.41
C ALA A 73 3.10 10.00 6.83
N TRP A 74 4.08 10.45 7.62
CA TRP A 74 3.90 10.82 9.03
C TRP A 74 2.79 11.84 9.27
N ASP A 75 2.63 12.81 8.37
CA ASP A 75 1.62 13.87 8.42
C ASP A 75 0.18 13.37 8.20
N ARG A 76 0.02 12.10 7.79
CA ARG A 76 -1.28 11.42 7.60
C ARG A 76 -1.64 10.48 8.75
N LEU A 77 -0.72 10.25 9.70
CA LEU A 77 -0.93 9.37 10.84
C LEU A 77 -1.46 10.16 12.04
N ASP A 78 -2.59 9.73 12.58
CA ASP A 78 -3.05 10.20 13.89
C ASP A 78 -2.26 9.51 15.03
N GLU A 79 -2.24 10.16 16.19
CA GLU A 79 -1.49 9.67 17.35
C GLU A 79 -2.01 8.30 17.83
N GLY A 80 -3.31 8.01 17.65
CA GLY A 80 -3.89 6.72 18.02
C GLY A 80 -3.32 5.57 17.18
N LYS A 81 -3.16 5.77 15.86
CA LYS A 81 -2.51 4.80 14.97
C LYS A 81 -1.04 4.57 15.33
N ILE A 82 -0.33 5.64 15.71
CA ILE A 82 1.07 5.54 16.18
C ILE A 82 1.17 4.76 17.49
N GLU A 83 0.24 4.99 18.42
CA GLU A 83 0.15 4.25 19.68
C GLU A 83 -0.16 2.76 19.47
N GLU A 84 -1.04 2.44 18.51
CA GLU A 84 -1.45 1.07 18.19
C GLU A 84 -0.31 0.23 17.59
N ILE A 85 0.61 0.84 16.85
CA ILE A 85 1.66 0.14 16.08
C ILE A 85 3.04 0.47 16.68
N PRO A 86 3.62 -0.40 17.55
CA PRO A 86 4.82 -0.08 18.32
C PRO A 86 6.06 0.25 17.50
N ILE A 87 6.15 -0.24 16.25
CA ILE A 87 7.29 0.07 15.38
C ILE A 87 7.26 1.54 14.92
N LEU A 88 6.08 2.16 14.80
CA LEU A 88 5.97 3.57 14.42
C LEU A 88 6.50 4.50 15.51
N GLN A 89 6.36 4.13 16.78
CA GLN A 89 6.94 4.90 17.90
C GLN A 89 8.47 4.93 17.83
N GLN A 90 9.09 3.84 17.36
CA GLN A 90 10.53 3.73 17.23
C GLN A 90 11.08 4.44 15.99
N LEU A 91 10.26 4.53 14.94
CA LEU A 91 10.62 5.15 13.67
C LEU A 91 10.28 6.64 13.59
N ARG A 92 9.52 7.17 14.55
CA ARG A 92 9.08 8.57 14.55
C ARG A 92 10.29 9.50 14.50
N PRO A 93 10.38 10.41 13.51
CA PRO A 93 11.47 11.38 13.45
C PRO A 93 11.51 12.23 14.73
N GLU A 94 12.71 12.50 15.24
CA GLU A 94 12.88 13.51 16.28
C GLU A 94 12.46 14.87 15.68
N SER A 95 11.45 15.51 16.32
CA SER A 95 10.97 16.84 15.95
C SER A 95 11.91 17.94 16.41
#